data_AF-A0A7Y5N707-F1
#
_entry.id   AF-A0A7Y5N707-F1
#
_cell.length_a   1.000
_cell.length_b   1.000
_cell.length_c   1.000
_cell.angle_alpha   90.00
_cell.angle_beta   90.00
_cell.angle_gamma   90.00
#
_symmetry.space_group_name_H-M   'P 1'
#
loop_
_entity.id
_entity.type
_entity.pdbx_description
1 polymer ?
#
loop_
_entity_poly.entity_id
_entity_poly.type
_entity_poly.pdbx_seq_one_letter_code
_entity_poly.pdbx_strand_id
1 'polypeptide(L)' 'MWQRGLNWSAIILVGIFSLMWIGVVIYADHTSSVWGRAAQVFFGCLLFGWSVAKAIGMVRDQEG' A
#
# COMPACT_ATOMS: atom_id res chain seq x y z
N MET A 1 3.14 24.31 1.14
CA MET A 1 2.10 23.59 0.35
C MET A 1 2.67 22.46 -0.51
N TRP A 2 3.88 22.57 -1.08
CA TRP A 2 4.53 21.52 -1.89
C TRP A 2 4.73 20.18 -1.17
N GLN A 3 5.27 20.20 0.05
CA GLN A 3 5.53 18.99 0.86
C GLN A 3 4.26 18.17 1.16
N ARG A 4 3.12 18.85 1.30
CA ARG A 4 1.84 18.19 1.59
C ARG A 4 1.30 17.45 0.36
N GLY A 5 1.40 18.06 -0.82
CA GLY A 5 1.09 17.38 -2.09
C GLY A 5 2.02 16.21 -2.37
N LEU A 6 3.32 16.36 -2.09
CA LEU A 6 4.32 15.30 -2.29
C LEU A 6 4.07 14.08 -1.38
N ASN A 7 3.69 14.33 -0.12
CA ASN A 7 3.28 13.26 0.80
C ASN A 7 1.99 12.56 0.32
N TRP A 8 1.03 13.31 -0.21
CA TRP A 8 -0.21 12.75 -0.76
C TRP A 8 0.07 11.84 -1.95
N SER A 9 0.89 12.29 -2.90
CA SER A 9 1.33 11.48 -4.04
C SER A 9 2.08 10.22 -3.60
N ALA A 10 2.97 10.33 -2.62
CA ALA A 10 3.68 9.17 -2.08
C ALA A 10 2.72 8.14 -1.47
N ILE A 11 1.72 8.58 -0.71
CA ILE A 11 0.70 7.69 -0.12
C ILE A 11 -0.09 6.97 -1.23
N ILE A 12 -0.55 7.69 -2.26
CA ILE A 12 -1.26 7.09 -3.40
C ILE A 12 -0.40 6.06 -4.11
N LEU A 13 0.84 6.41 -4.43
CA LEU A 13 1.77 5.52 -5.14
C LEU A 13 2.01 4.24 -4.34
N VAL A 14 2.22 4.35 -3.03
CA VAL A 14 2.36 3.20 -2.13
C VAL A 14 1.08 2.36 -2.12
N GLY A 15 -0.10 2.99 -2.06
CA GLY A 15 -1.38 2.28 -2.10
C GLY A 15 -1.59 1.47 -3.38
N ILE A 16 -1.38 2.10 -4.55
CA ILE A 16 -1.49 1.46 -5.86
C ILE A 16 -0.47 0.34 -6.00
N PHE A 17 0.79 0.59 -5.63
CA PHE A 17 1.85 -0.41 -5.67
C PHE A 17 1.50 -1.62 -4.80
N SER A 18 0.97 -1.41 -3.60
CA SER A 18 0.60 -2.48 -2.68
C SER A 18 -0.52 -3.36 -3.26
N LEU A 19 -1.55 -2.75 -3.86
CA LEU A 19 -2.64 -3.49 -4.52
C LEU A 19 -2.12 -4.29 -5.72
N MET A 20 -1.28 -3.67 -6.55
CA MET A 20 -0.68 -4.35 -7.71
C MET A 20 0.19 -5.52 -7.27
N TRP A 21 1.00 -5.33 -6.23
CA TRP A 21 1.88 -6.36 -5.67
C TRP A 21 1.08 -7.55 -5.15
N ILE A 22 0.02 -7.34 -4.37
CA ILE A 22 -0.86 -8.42 -3.91
C ILE A 22 -1.40 -9.22 -5.10
N GLY A 23 -1.86 -8.53 -6.15
CA GLY A 23 -2.32 -9.16 -7.39
C GLY A 23 -1.24 -10.02 -8.05
N VAL A 24 -0.02 -9.48 -8.19
CA VAL A 24 1.13 -10.21 -8.76
C VAL A 24 1.45 -11.47 -7.95
N VAL A 25 1.46 -11.38 -6.62
CA VAL A 25 1.75 -12.54 -5.76
C VAL A 25 0.67 -13.62 -5.87
N ILE A 26 -0.60 -13.24 -6.04
CA ILE A 26 -1.72 -14.18 -6.19
C ILE A 26 -1.75 -14.83 -7.58
N TYR A 27 -1.44 -14.08 -8.64
CA TYR A 27 -1.68 -14.54 -10.02
C TYR A 27 -0.43 -14.86 -10.83
N ALA A 28 0.75 -14.35 -10.46
CA ALA A 28 1.98 -14.51 -11.25
C ALA A 28 3.09 -15.26 -10.50
N ASP A 29 3.14 -15.17 -9.16
CA ASP A 29 4.18 -15.85 -8.39
C ASP A 29 3.86 -17.35 -8.17
N HIS A 30 4.17 -18.17 -9.17
CA HIS A 30 4.05 -19.62 -9.09
C HIS A 30 5.34 -20.32 -8.61
N THR A 31 6.45 -19.58 -8.54
CA THR A 31 7.77 -20.12 -8.20
C THR A 31 8.04 -20.13 -6.70
N SER A 32 7.43 -19.22 -5.95
CA SER A 32 7.58 -19.17 -4.50
C SER A 32 6.81 -20.27 -3.79
N SER A 33 7.33 -20.72 -2.65
CA SER A 33 6.60 -21.61 -1.75
C SER A 33 5.31 -20.94 -1.25
N VAL A 34 4.30 -21.75 -0.92
CA VAL A 34 3.00 -21.26 -0.42
C VAL A 34 3.16 -20.33 0.79
N TRP A 35 4.09 -20.65 1.69
CA TRP A 35 4.43 -19.80 2.84
C TRP A 35 5.09 -18.48 2.44
N GLY A 36 5.94 -18.48 1.41
CA GLY A 36 6.54 -17.26 0.86
C GLY A 36 5.48 -16.32 0.26
N ARG A 37 4.54 -16.88 -0.51
CA ARG A 37 3.41 -16.12 -1.07
C ARG A 37 2.52 -15.55 0.03
N ALA A 38 2.20 -16.34 1.06
CA ALA A 38 1.41 -15.88 2.20
C ALA A 38 2.08 -14.70 2.92
N ALA A 39 3.39 -14.77 3.16
CA ALA A 39 4.14 -13.68 3.79
C ALA A 39 4.17 -12.41 2.92
N GLN A 40 4.33 -12.56 1.60
CA GLN A 40 4.31 -11.43 0.66
C GLN A 40 2.93 -10.76 0.55
N VAL A 41 1.84 -11.55 0.50
CA VAL A 41 0.47 -11.02 0.52
C VAL A 41 0.21 -10.31 1.85
N PHE A 42 0.60 -10.90 2.97
CA PHE A 42 0.46 -10.29 4.29
C PHE A 42 1.19 -8.94 4.37
N PHE A 43 2.43 -8.90 3.87
CA PHE A 43 3.20 -7.66 3.78
C PHE A 43 2.51 -6.61 2.90
N GLY A 44 2.02 -7.00 1.72
CA GLY A 44 1.25 -6.12 0.84
C GLY A 44 0.00 -5.56 1.51
N CYS A 45 -0.73 -6.38 2.26
CA CYS A 45 -1.92 -5.95 3.01
C CYS A 45 -1.57 -4.95 4.12
N LEU A 46 -0.48 -5.17 4.85
CA LEU A 46 0.00 -4.23 5.87
C LEU A 46 0.39 -2.89 5.27
N LEU A 47 1.13 -2.90 4.15
CA LEU A 47 1.51 -1.69 3.41
C LEU A 47 0.29 -0.93 2.90
N PHE A 48 -0.68 -1.65 2.34
CA PHE A 48 -1.93 -1.05 1.87
C PHE A 48 -2.70 -0.42 3.03
N GLY A 49 -2.89 -1.16 4.13
CA GLY A 49 -3.55 -0.65 5.34
C GLY A 49 -2.85 0.58 5.93
N TRP A 50 -1.51 0.60 5.94
CA TRP A 50 -0.73 1.76 6.36
C TRP A 50 -0.96 2.97 5.46
N SER A 51 -0.99 2.76 4.14
CA SER A 51 -1.24 3.85 3.18
C SER A 51 -2.63 4.47 3.38
N VAL A 52 -3.65 3.64 3.62
CA VAL A 52 -5.02 4.08 3.92
C VAL A 52 -5.06 4.84 5.25
N ALA A 53 -4.42 4.34 6.30
CA ALA A 53 -4.37 5.03 7.59
C ALA A 53 -3.72 6.42 7.48
N LYS A 54 -2.64 6.55 6.69
CA LYS A 54 -1.98 7.83 6.40
C LYS A 54 -2.87 8.76 5.59
N ALA A 55 -3.58 8.25 4.59
CA ALA A 55 -4.52 9.03 3.79
C ALA A 55 -5.63 9.61 4.67
N ILE A 56 -6.23 8.79 5.55
CA ILE A 56 -7.28 9.23 6.49
C ILE A 56 -6.75 10.31 7.44
N GLY A 57 -5.54 10.12 8.00
CA GLY A 57 -4.93 11.13 8.87
C GLY A 57 -4.72 12.46 8.15
N MET A 58 -4.26 12.43 6.90
CA MET A 58 -4.09 13.65 6.11
C MET A 58 -5.40 14.34 5.76
N VAL A 59 -6.47 13.59 5.50
CA VAL A 59 -7.81 14.15 5.23
C VAL A 59 -8.37 14.80 6.48
N ARG A 60 -8.25 14.16 7.65
CA ARG A 60 -8.69 14.75 8.93
C ARG A 60 -7.95 16.04 9.28
N ASP A 61 -6.64 16.10 9.00
CA ASP A 61 -5.84 17.32 9.15
C ASP A 61 -6.25 18.45 8.15
N GLN A 62 -7.10 18.20 7.16
CA GLN A 62 -7.65 19.25 6.29
C GLN A 62 -8.90 19.92 6.87
N GLU A 63 -9.62 19.26 7.79
CA GLU A 63 -10.92 19.69 8.29
C GLU A 63 -10.82 20.54 9.58
N GLY A 64 -9.62 20.71 10.12
CA GLY A 64 -9.32 21.48 11.35
C GLY A 64 -8.72 22.84 11.10
#